data_AF-A0A836RP55-F1
#
_entry.id   AF-A0A836RP55-F1
#
_cell.length_a   1.000
_cell.length_b   1.000
_cell.length_c   1.000
_cell.angle_alpha   90.00
_cell.angle_beta   90.00
_cell.angle_gamma   90.00
#
_symmetry.space_group_name_H-M   'P 1'
#
loop_
_entity.id
_entity.type
_entity.pdbx_description
1 polymer ?
#
loop_
_entity_poly.entity_id
_entity_poly.type
_entity_poly.pdbx_seq_one_letter_code
_entity_poly.pdbx_strand_id
1 'polypeptide(L)'
;MPDLRSLIDKSFLRRDHSGRYRQYGCECLKSHSDKWRKAKDAHCRYYADFINKKKGLMGRRGREVMDEFGQEIENLRLAWDWAISNDRYDELDLMNSGLALFYIRKSRYEEGVEIFRPAVEKLRAVPSRDPLLAQLSLHLGQMYFYTAQFDKTKSLIEESLNIARIKKDQKIVADCFVWLGNVANTQSRYEEAHQYFTQARDIFRRIGDNFGIARVLHSLGIVTEIMAGMVTALINLGRVAVLQKRL
;
A
#
# COMPACT_ATOMS: atom_id res chain seq x y z
N MET A 1 2.14 -16.02 -32.08
CA MET A 1 1.48 -16.30 -30.78
C MET A 1 0.10 -15.66 -30.85
N PRO A 2 -1.00 -16.40 -30.58
CA PRO A 2 -2.32 -15.79 -30.58
C PRO A 2 -2.42 -14.77 -29.43
N ASP A 3 -2.95 -13.59 -29.74
CA ASP A 3 -3.13 -12.47 -28.83
C ASP A 3 -4.09 -12.84 -27.69
N LEU A 4 -3.56 -12.98 -26.47
CA LEU A 4 -4.34 -13.26 -25.25
C LEU A 4 -5.43 -12.19 -25.01
N ARG A 5 -5.27 -10.97 -25.56
CA ARG A 5 -6.30 -9.92 -25.49
C ARG A 5 -7.55 -10.27 -26.29
N SER A 6 -7.42 -10.94 -27.43
CA SER A 6 -8.57 -11.28 -28.28
C SER A 6 -9.40 -12.44 -27.74
N LEU A 7 -8.85 -13.27 -26.85
CA LEU A 7 -9.52 -14.43 -26.26
C LEU A 7 -10.38 -14.10 -25.04
N ILE A 8 -10.16 -12.94 -24.41
CA ILE A 8 -10.91 -12.53 -23.21
C ILE A 8 -12.18 -11.74 -23.59
N ASP A 9 -12.20 -11.10 -24.76
CA ASP A 9 -13.22 -10.09 -25.08
C ASP A 9 -14.39 -10.56 -25.97
N LYS A 10 -14.38 -11.79 -26.48
CA LYS A 10 -15.48 -12.27 -27.36
C LYS A 10 -15.84 -13.72 -27.04
N SER A 11 -17.11 -13.94 -26.65
CA SER A 11 -17.82 -15.22 -26.43
C SER A 11 -17.57 -15.88 -25.05
N PHE A 12 -18.54 -16.19 -24.19
CA PHE A 12 -19.84 -16.83 -24.42
C PHE A 12 -20.83 -16.59 -23.26
N LEU A 13 -21.60 -15.51 -23.30
CA LEU A 13 -22.85 -15.42 -22.52
C LEU A 13 -23.90 -14.66 -23.36
N ARG A 14 -24.63 -15.37 -24.22
CA ARG A 14 -25.98 -14.93 -24.62
C ARG A 14 -26.99 -15.75 -23.84
N ARG A 15 -27.78 -15.04 -23.03
CA ARG A 15 -28.91 -15.53 -22.26
C ARG A 15 -30.05 -15.80 -23.25
N ASP A 16 -30.62 -17.00 -23.26
CA ASP A 16 -31.99 -17.19 -23.76
C ASP A 16 -32.98 -17.21 -22.58
N HIS A 17 -34.24 -16.94 -22.86
CA HIS A 17 -35.30 -16.72 -21.88
C HIS A 17 -35.80 -17.97 -21.15
N SER A 18 -35.14 -19.13 -21.25
CA SER A 18 -35.69 -20.40 -20.76
C SER A 18 -34.87 -21.15 -19.70
N GLY A 19 -33.68 -20.65 -19.33
CA GLY A 19 -32.99 -21.03 -18.08
C GLY A 19 -32.63 -22.51 -17.90
N ARG A 20 -32.46 -23.30 -18.97
CA ARG A 20 -32.11 -24.73 -18.88
C ARG A 20 -30.80 -25.07 -19.57
N TYR A 21 -29.69 -25.03 -18.84
CA TYR A 21 -28.50 -25.83 -19.17
C TYR A 21 -28.68 -27.22 -18.54
N ARG A 22 -29.01 -28.26 -19.32
CA ARG A 22 -29.06 -29.65 -18.81
C ARG A 22 -28.05 -30.55 -19.51
N GLN A 23 -27.09 -31.00 -18.69
CA GLN A 23 -26.28 -32.22 -18.74
C GLN A 23 -25.25 -32.50 -19.86
N TYR A 24 -25.32 -31.89 -21.05
CA TYR A 24 -24.16 -31.90 -21.98
C TYR A 24 -23.17 -30.75 -21.70
N GLY A 25 -23.61 -29.78 -20.90
CA GLY A 25 -22.85 -28.59 -20.56
C GLY A 25 -21.77 -28.82 -19.50
N CYS A 26 -21.78 -29.89 -18.70
CA CYS A 26 -20.81 -30.01 -17.60
C CYS A 26 -19.39 -30.26 -18.07
N GLU A 27 -19.13 -31.09 -19.07
CA GLU A 27 -17.76 -31.32 -19.56
C GLU A 27 -17.27 -30.21 -20.48
N CYS A 28 -18.15 -29.59 -21.27
CA CYS A 28 -17.82 -28.38 -22.01
C CYS A 28 -17.62 -27.18 -21.07
N LEU A 29 -18.50 -26.94 -20.09
CA LEU A 29 -18.31 -25.89 -19.07
C LEU A 29 -17.13 -26.19 -18.17
N LYS A 30 -16.83 -27.45 -17.82
CA LYS A 30 -15.63 -27.82 -17.06
C LYS A 30 -14.36 -27.65 -17.88
N SER A 31 -14.33 -28.13 -19.13
CA SER A 31 -13.16 -27.98 -20.01
C SER A 31 -12.93 -26.52 -20.43
N HIS A 32 -13.99 -25.74 -20.61
CA HIS A 32 -13.90 -24.30 -20.83
C HIS A 32 -13.60 -23.55 -19.53
N SER A 33 -14.11 -23.97 -18.36
CA SER A 33 -13.75 -23.38 -17.07
C SER A 33 -12.31 -23.68 -16.70
N ASP A 34 -11.78 -24.85 -17.06
CA ASP A 34 -10.39 -25.22 -16.81
C ASP A 34 -9.44 -24.48 -17.75
N LYS A 35 -9.77 -24.38 -19.04
CA LYS A 35 -9.03 -23.53 -19.98
C LYS A 35 -9.08 -22.06 -19.57
N TRP A 36 -10.25 -21.58 -19.16
CA TRP A 36 -10.46 -20.23 -18.65
C TRP A 36 -9.65 -19.96 -17.38
N ARG A 37 -9.70 -20.88 -16.40
CA ARG A 37 -8.92 -20.80 -15.17
C ARG A 37 -7.43 -20.76 -15.47
N LYS A 38 -6.94 -21.66 -16.35
CA LYS A 38 -5.55 -21.66 -16.81
C LYS A 38 -5.15 -20.35 -17.49
N ALA A 39 -6.03 -19.76 -18.29
CA ALA A 39 -5.78 -18.47 -18.94
C ALA A 39 -5.69 -17.33 -17.90
N LYS A 40 -6.60 -17.28 -16.93
CA LYS A 40 -6.55 -16.31 -15.83
C LYS A 40 -5.32 -16.51 -14.92
N ASP A 41 -4.93 -17.75 -14.66
CA ASP A 41 -3.71 -18.09 -13.92
C ASP A 41 -2.44 -17.67 -14.67
N ALA A 42 -2.42 -17.79 -16.00
CA ALA A 42 -1.33 -17.31 -16.84
C ALA A 42 -1.29 -15.78 -16.89
N HIS A 43 -2.45 -15.12 -17.03
CA HIS A 43 -2.58 -13.65 -16.98
C HIS A 43 -2.08 -13.10 -15.66
N CYS A 44 -2.52 -13.67 -14.53
CA CYS A 44 -2.10 -13.28 -13.19
C CYS A 44 -0.58 -13.37 -13.02
N ARG A 45 0.03 -14.49 -13.41
CA ARG A 45 1.49 -14.68 -13.36
C ARG A 45 2.22 -13.69 -14.27
N TYR A 46 1.74 -13.50 -15.49
CA TYR A 46 2.34 -12.58 -16.44
C TYR A 46 2.41 -11.15 -15.86
N TYR A 47 1.33 -10.68 -15.24
CA TYR A 47 1.28 -9.34 -14.68
C TYR A 47 2.05 -9.19 -13.36
N ALA A 48 2.12 -10.25 -12.55
CA ALA A 48 3.03 -10.30 -11.40
C ALA A 48 4.49 -10.19 -11.84
N ASP A 49 4.90 -10.95 -12.87
CA ASP A 49 6.24 -10.89 -13.43
C ASP A 49 6.53 -9.54 -14.11
N PHE A 50 5.54 -8.97 -14.79
CA PHE A 50 5.63 -7.65 -15.42
C PHE A 50 5.98 -6.56 -14.40
N ILE A 51 5.29 -6.53 -13.25
CA ILE A 51 5.61 -5.61 -12.15
C ILE A 51 7.00 -5.91 -11.59
N ASN A 52 7.27 -7.18 -11.27
CA ASN A 52 8.51 -7.58 -10.59
C ASN A 52 9.76 -7.21 -11.40
N LYS A 53 9.76 -7.46 -12.72
CA LYS A 53 10.85 -7.11 -13.63
C LYS A 53 11.14 -5.61 -13.67
N LYS A 54 10.13 -4.78 -13.42
CA LYS A 54 10.24 -3.31 -13.43
C LYS A 54 10.62 -2.70 -12.09
N LYS A 55 10.58 -3.47 -10.98
CA LYS A 55 10.94 -2.99 -9.64
C LYS A 55 12.35 -2.39 -9.60
N GLY A 56 13.32 -3.03 -10.26
CA GLY A 56 14.70 -2.53 -10.37
C GLY A 56 14.88 -1.28 -11.24
N LEU A 57 13.88 -0.93 -12.06
CA LEU A 57 13.92 0.23 -12.94
C LEU A 57 13.33 1.50 -12.29
N MET A 58 12.64 1.36 -11.14
CA MET A 58 11.92 2.44 -10.46
C MET A 58 12.77 3.66 -10.08
N GLY A 59 14.07 3.48 -9.90
CA GLY A 59 15.01 4.58 -9.64
C GLY A 59 15.29 5.41 -10.90
N ARG A 60 15.83 4.79 -11.94
CA ARG A 60 16.31 5.48 -13.15
C ARG A 60 15.21 5.82 -14.15
N ARG A 61 14.22 4.93 -14.29
CA ARG A 61 13.13 5.00 -15.29
C ARG A 61 11.76 5.05 -14.62
N GLY A 62 11.70 5.61 -13.41
CA GLY A 62 10.49 5.58 -12.59
C GLY A 62 9.27 6.20 -13.26
N ARG A 63 9.42 7.28 -14.03
CA ARG A 63 8.30 7.91 -14.76
C ARG A 63 7.75 6.99 -15.84
N GLU A 64 8.61 6.47 -16.71
CA GLU A 64 8.24 5.54 -17.79
C GLU A 64 7.55 4.30 -17.23
N VAL A 65 8.09 3.70 -16.16
CA VAL A 65 7.48 2.54 -15.51
C VAL A 65 6.07 2.85 -15.00
N MET A 66 5.85 4.04 -14.42
CA MET A 66 4.53 4.44 -13.96
C MET A 66 3.55 4.67 -15.11
N ASP A 67 4.03 5.11 -16.28
CA ASP A 67 3.20 5.31 -17.45
C ASP A 67 2.84 3.96 -18.10
N GLU A 68 3.78 3.01 -18.15
CA GLU A 68 3.51 1.62 -18.55
C GLU A 68 2.51 0.94 -17.61
N PHE A 69 2.63 1.12 -16.30
CA PHE A 69 1.64 0.64 -15.33
C PHE A 69 0.27 1.28 -15.56
N GLY A 70 0.23 2.57 -15.92
CA GLY A 70 -1.01 3.27 -16.22
C GLY A 70 -1.70 2.74 -17.48
N GLN A 71 -0.94 2.38 -18.51
CA GLN A 71 -1.47 1.77 -19.74
C GLN A 71 -2.07 0.38 -19.49
N GLU A 72 -1.51 -0.37 -18.53
CA GLU A 72 -1.93 -1.73 -18.21
C GLU A 72 -2.77 -1.84 -16.92
N ILE A 73 -3.25 -0.71 -16.37
CA ILE A 73 -3.84 -0.68 -15.02
C ILE A 73 -5.05 -1.60 -14.88
N GLU A 74 -5.93 -1.67 -15.88
CA GLU A 74 -7.09 -2.57 -15.86
C GLU A 74 -6.67 -4.04 -15.90
N ASN A 75 -5.62 -4.37 -16.65
CA ASN A 75 -5.10 -5.74 -16.69
C ASN A 75 -4.44 -6.13 -15.36
N LEU A 76 -3.74 -5.18 -14.73
CA LEU A 76 -3.15 -5.35 -13.40
C LEU A 76 -4.22 -5.53 -12.33
N ARG A 77 -5.34 -4.79 -12.38
CA ARG A 77 -6.50 -4.97 -11.49
C ARG A 77 -7.11 -6.35 -11.65
N LEU A 78 -7.35 -6.78 -12.88
CA LEU A 78 -7.88 -8.13 -13.15
C LEU A 78 -6.94 -9.23 -12.63
N ALA A 79 -5.62 -9.05 -12.74
CA ALA A 79 -4.63 -9.98 -12.20
C ALA A 79 -4.64 -9.99 -10.66
N TRP A 80 -4.74 -8.82 -10.04
CA TRP A 80 -4.83 -8.64 -8.60
C TRP A 80 -6.09 -9.28 -8.00
N ASP A 81 -7.27 -8.99 -8.56
CA ASP A 81 -8.55 -9.52 -8.10
C ASP A 81 -8.62 -11.04 -8.25
N TRP A 82 -8.09 -11.55 -9.37
CA TRP A 82 -7.94 -12.98 -9.58
C TRP A 82 -7.06 -13.61 -8.51
N ALA A 83 -5.95 -12.93 -8.17
CA ALA A 83 -5.00 -13.43 -7.19
C ALA A 83 -5.61 -13.48 -5.78
N ILE A 84 -6.36 -12.45 -5.38
CA ILE A 84 -7.15 -12.45 -4.13
C ILE A 84 -8.13 -13.61 -4.16
N SER A 85 -8.96 -13.72 -5.20
CA SER A 85 -10.08 -14.67 -5.24
C SER A 85 -9.63 -16.14 -5.27
N ASN A 86 -8.41 -16.41 -5.75
CA ASN A 86 -7.88 -17.77 -5.92
C ASN A 86 -6.67 -18.08 -5.02
N ASP A 87 -6.47 -17.33 -3.94
CA ASP A 87 -5.43 -17.59 -2.92
C ASP A 87 -3.99 -17.58 -3.49
N ARG A 88 -3.76 -16.78 -4.54
CA ARG A 88 -2.47 -16.65 -5.23
C ARG A 88 -1.60 -15.59 -4.56
N TYR A 89 -1.23 -15.90 -3.32
CA TYR A 89 -0.54 -14.95 -2.43
C TYR A 89 0.87 -14.60 -2.89
N ASP A 90 1.55 -15.50 -3.62
CA ASP A 90 2.89 -15.21 -4.16
C ASP A 90 2.80 -14.16 -5.28
N GLU A 91 1.82 -14.28 -6.19
CA GLU A 91 1.56 -13.25 -7.19
C GLU A 91 1.10 -11.92 -6.57
N LEU A 92 0.29 -11.95 -5.51
CA LEU A 92 -0.06 -10.74 -4.75
C LEU A 92 1.18 -10.06 -4.16
N ASP A 93 2.10 -10.82 -3.56
CA ASP A 93 3.35 -10.28 -2.99
C ASP A 93 4.23 -9.63 -4.06
N LEU A 94 4.35 -10.27 -5.23
CA LEU A 94 5.09 -9.71 -6.37
C LEU A 94 4.49 -8.40 -6.89
N MET A 95 3.16 -8.28 -6.91
CA MET A 95 2.46 -7.09 -7.40
C MET A 95 2.39 -5.96 -6.36
N ASN A 96 2.28 -6.31 -5.07
CA ASN A 96 1.97 -5.42 -3.94
C ASN A 96 2.71 -4.07 -4.01
N SER A 97 4.05 -4.08 -3.91
CA SER A 97 4.81 -2.83 -3.80
C SER A 97 4.72 -1.98 -5.08
N GLY A 98 4.58 -2.63 -6.25
CA GLY A 98 4.47 -1.92 -7.53
C GLY A 98 3.14 -1.20 -7.69
N LEU A 99 2.04 -1.87 -7.34
CA LEU A 99 0.71 -1.28 -7.37
C LEU A 99 0.54 -0.20 -6.31
N ALA A 100 1.03 -0.43 -5.09
CA ALA A 100 0.98 0.57 -4.04
C ALA A 100 1.71 1.85 -4.47
N LEU A 101 2.92 1.70 -5.04
CA LEU A 101 3.69 2.82 -5.56
C LEU A 101 2.97 3.55 -6.70
N PHE A 102 2.30 2.82 -7.59
CA PHE A 102 1.51 3.41 -8.67
C PHE A 102 0.39 4.29 -8.15
N TYR A 103 -0.49 3.74 -7.30
CA TYR A 103 -1.64 4.47 -6.76
C TYR A 103 -1.18 5.69 -5.95
N ILE A 104 -0.12 5.56 -5.15
CA ILE A 104 0.42 6.68 -4.37
C ILE A 104 1.03 7.76 -5.28
N ARG A 105 1.89 7.39 -6.25
CA ARG A 105 2.57 8.38 -7.11
C ARG A 105 1.65 9.08 -8.11
N LYS A 106 0.57 8.43 -8.51
CA LYS A 106 -0.46 9.01 -9.38
C LYS A 106 -1.58 9.71 -8.59
N SER A 107 -1.44 9.80 -7.26
CA SER A 107 -2.43 10.40 -6.35
C SER A 107 -3.83 9.79 -6.46
N ARG A 108 -3.90 8.50 -6.81
CA ARG A 108 -5.15 7.72 -6.96
C ARG A 108 -5.41 6.95 -5.67
N TYR A 109 -5.54 7.66 -4.56
CA TYR A 109 -5.56 7.05 -3.23
C TYR A 109 -6.85 6.29 -2.96
N GLU A 110 -8.00 6.85 -3.35
CA GLU A 110 -9.32 6.24 -3.21
C GLU A 110 -9.41 4.93 -3.98
N GLU A 111 -8.99 4.94 -5.25
CA GLU A 111 -8.90 3.73 -6.08
C GLU A 111 -7.94 2.70 -5.46
N GLY A 112 -6.81 3.15 -4.90
CA GLY A 112 -5.89 2.29 -4.18
C GLY A 112 -6.54 1.62 -2.96
N VAL A 113 -7.31 2.38 -2.17
CA VAL A 113 -8.06 1.86 -1.01
C VAL A 113 -9.05 0.78 -1.45
N GLU A 114 -9.79 1.01 -2.54
CA GLU A 114 -10.77 0.06 -3.06
C GLU A 114 -10.12 -1.27 -3.45
N ILE A 115 -8.94 -1.22 -4.07
CA ILE A 115 -8.23 -2.40 -4.58
C ILE A 115 -7.47 -3.14 -3.46
N PHE A 116 -6.89 -2.44 -2.49
CA PHE A 116 -6.07 -3.06 -1.44
C PHE A 116 -6.89 -3.61 -0.27
N ARG A 117 -8.04 -2.99 0.06
CA ARG A 117 -8.86 -3.39 1.20
C ARG A 117 -9.28 -4.87 1.17
N PRO A 118 -9.78 -5.45 0.05
CA PRO A 118 -10.16 -6.86 0.02
C PRO A 118 -8.99 -7.82 0.27
N ALA A 119 -7.77 -7.47 -0.18
CA ALA A 119 -6.57 -8.28 0.07
C ALA A 119 -6.20 -8.31 1.56
N VAL A 120 -6.22 -7.15 2.23
CA VAL A 120 -5.96 -7.03 3.67
C VAL A 120 -6.99 -7.83 4.47
N GLU A 121 -8.29 -7.64 4.17
CA GLU A 121 -9.37 -8.36 4.84
C GLU A 121 -9.23 -9.88 4.71
N LYS A 122 -8.90 -10.36 3.50
CA LYS A 122 -8.70 -11.78 3.25
C LYS A 122 -7.48 -12.34 3.98
N LEU A 123 -6.36 -11.63 3.98
CA LEU A 123 -5.10 -12.11 4.56
C LEU A 123 -5.11 -12.18 6.09
N ARG A 124 -6.00 -11.45 6.77
CA ARG A 124 -6.23 -11.61 8.22
C ARG A 124 -6.63 -13.04 8.61
N ALA A 125 -7.23 -13.80 7.70
CA ALA A 125 -7.57 -15.21 7.91
C ALA A 125 -6.44 -16.17 7.51
N VAL A 126 -5.26 -15.68 7.12
CA VAL A 126 -4.15 -16.49 6.58
C VAL A 126 -2.84 -16.20 7.32
N PRO A 127 -2.63 -16.72 8.55
CA PRO A 127 -1.45 -16.39 9.37
C PRO A 127 -0.10 -16.74 8.72
N SER A 128 -0.06 -17.70 7.80
CA SER A 128 1.16 -18.03 7.04
C SER A 128 1.63 -16.89 6.13
N ARG A 129 0.77 -15.91 5.85
CA ARG A 129 1.03 -14.74 5.00
C ARG A 129 1.07 -13.43 5.79
N ASP A 130 1.26 -13.49 7.10
CA ASP A 130 1.47 -12.33 7.97
C ASP A 130 2.48 -11.30 7.42
N PRO A 131 3.66 -11.66 6.88
CA PRO A 131 4.57 -10.64 6.32
C PRO A 131 3.97 -9.85 5.15
N LEU A 132 3.14 -10.50 4.32
CA LEU A 132 2.42 -9.85 3.23
C LEU A 132 1.27 -8.98 3.79
N LEU A 133 0.54 -9.47 4.80
CA LEU A 133 -0.47 -8.69 5.51
C LEU A 133 0.12 -7.39 6.08
N ALA A 134 1.28 -7.47 6.73
CA ALA A 134 1.95 -6.29 7.27
C ALA A 134 2.28 -5.24 6.19
N GLN A 135 2.80 -5.68 5.04
CA GLN A 135 3.08 -4.78 3.92
C GLN A 135 1.81 -4.15 3.36
N LEU A 136 0.75 -4.94 3.16
CA LEU A 136 -0.51 -4.46 2.60
C LEU A 136 -1.25 -3.52 3.56
N SER A 137 -1.30 -3.83 4.86
CA SER A 137 -1.86 -2.94 5.88
C SER A 137 -1.08 -1.63 5.94
N LEU A 138 0.25 -1.67 5.82
CA LEU A 138 1.07 -0.46 5.71
C LEU A 138 0.67 0.38 4.49
N HIS A 139 0.62 -0.21 3.29
CA HIS A 139 0.24 0.52 2.07
C HIS A 139 -1.19 1.07 2.11
N LEU A 140 -2.15 0.28 2.60
CA LEU A 140 -3.53 0.73 2.76
C LEU A 140 -3.63 1.87 3.78
N GLY A 141 -2.86 1.79 4.88
CA GLY A 141 -2.74 2.86 5.86
C GLY A 141 -2.21 4.16 5.24
N GLN A 142 -1.21 4.07 4.36
CA GLN A 142 -0.69 5.24 3.62
C GLN A 142 -1.78 5.91 2.77
N MET A 143 -2.58 5.11 2.06
CA MET A 143 -3.66 5.65 1.23
C MET A 143 -4.76 6.28 2.09
N TYR A 144 -5.09 5.68 3.23
CA TYR A 144 -6.00 6.32 4.19
C TYR A 144 -5.46 7.62 4.76
N PHE A 145 -4.14 7.74 4.98
CA PHE A 145 -3.53 8.99 5.42
C PHE A 145 -3.75 10.11 4.40
N TYR A 146 -3.52 9.82 3.11
CA TYR A 146 -3.71 10.80 2.04
C TYR A 146 -5.18 11.17 1.80
N THR A 147 -6.12 10.31 2.19
CA THR A 147 -7.56 10.61 2.20
C THR A 147 -8.06 11.17 3.54
N ALA A 148 -7.14 11.64 4.40
CA ALA A 148 -7.41 12.22 5.72
C ALA A 148 -8.18 11.31 6.71
N GLN A 149 -8.18 10.00 6.50
CA GLN A 149 -8.80 9.01 7.38
C GLN A 149 -7.78 8.54 8.43
N PHE A 150 -7.42 9.42 9.36
CA PHE A 150 -6.32 9.20 10.31
C PHE A 150 -6.56 8.05 11.30
N ASP A 151 -7.81 7.82 11.73
CA ASP A 151 -8.12 6.70 12.63
C ASP A 151 -7.90 5.34 11.96
N LYS A 152 -8.34 5.21 10.69
CA LYS A 152 -8.10 4.01 9.88
C LYS A 152 -6.61 3.83 9.59
N THR A 153 -5.90 4.93 9.33
CA THR A 153 -4.44 4.94 9.18
C THR A 153 -3.79 4.35 10.42
N LYS A 154 -4.07 4.90 11.61
CA LYS A 154 -3.47 4.46 12.86
C LYS A 154 -3.73 2.97 13.11
N SER A 155 -4.98 2.53 12.98
CA SER A 155 -5.35 1.12 13.18
C SER A 155 -4.56 0.16 12.27
N LEU A 156 -4.43 0.47 10.98
CA LEU A 156 -3.71 -0.38 10.03
C LEU A 156 -2.19 -0.34 10.22
N ILE A 157 -1.63 0.82 10.57
CA ILE A 157 -0.20 0.96 10.85
C ILE A 157 0.17 0.24 12.14
N GLU A 158 -0.68 0.26 13.18
CA GLU A 158 -0.49 -0.50 14.41
C GLU A 158 -0.59 -2.02 14.19
N GLU A 159 -1.53 -2.48 13.36
CA GLU A 159 -1.61 -3.87 12.91
C GLU A 159 -0.31 -4.30 12.21
N SER A 160 0.15 -3.52 11.23
CA SER A 160 1.40 -3.76 10.51
C SER A 160 2.61 -3.79 11.43
N LEU A 161 2.71 -2.82 12.36
CA LEU A 161 3.78 -2.72 13.33
C LEU A 161 3.86 -3.95 14.24
N ASN A 162 2.72 -4.42 14.74
CA ASN A 162 2.65 -5.60 15.59
C ASN A 162 3.14 -6.85 14.86
N ILE A 163 2.66 -7.07 13.64
CA ILE A 163 3.10 -8.20 12.82
C ILE A 163 4.60 -8.09 12.51
N ALA A 164 5.07 -6.92 12.07
CA ALA A 164 6.46 -6.71 11.70
C ALA A 164 7.42 -6.91 12.89
N ARG A 165 7.02 -6.53 14.11
CA ARG A 165 7.80 -6.82 15.33
C ARG A 165 7.92 -8.32 15.59
N ILE A 166 6.82 -9.07 15.47
CA ILE A 166 6.80 -10.53 15.65
C ILE A 166 7.68 -11.21 14.60
N LYS A 167 7.58 -10.79 13.33
CA LYS A 167 8.38 -11.33 12.22
C LYS A 167 9.79 -10.75 12.14
N LYS A 168 10.14 -9.82 13.03
CA LYS A 168 11.44 -9.12 13.11
C LYS A 168 11.81 -8.35 11.82
N ASP A 169 10.81 -7.91 11.05
CA ASP A 169 11.02 -7.07 9.87
C ASP A 169 11.29 -5.63 10.30
N GLN A 170 12.58 -5.31 10.48
CA GLN A 170 13.01 -3.99 10.93
C GLN A 170 12.66 -2.87 9.94
N LYS A 171 12.58 -3.16 8.63
CA LYS A 171 12.26 -2.14 7.64
C LYS A 171 10.80 -1.70 7.77
N ILE A 172 9.88 -2.66 7.86
CA ILE A 172 8.45 -2.36 8.05
C ILE A 172 8.21 -1.70 9.40
N VAL A 173 8.90 -2.12 10.47
CA VAL A 173 8.82 -1.43 11.78
C VAL A 173 9.20 0.05 11.66
N ALA A 174 10.31 0.35 10.97
CA ALA A 174 10.75 1.73 10.77
C ALA A 174 9.74 2.53 9.93
N ASP A 175 9.23 1.94 8.84
CA ASP A 175 8.19 2.56 8.00
C ASP A 175 6.92 2.85 8.81
N CYS A 176 6.47 1.94 9.67
CA CYS A 176 5.31 2.15 10.54
C CYS A 176 5.52 3.36 11.46
N PHE A 177 6.70 3.49 12.06
CA PHE A 177 7.03 4.66 12.88
C PHE A 177 7.03 5.97 12.08
N VAL A 178 7.46 5.96 10.81
CA VAL A 178 7.32 7.15 9.95
C VAL A 178 5.86 7.55 9.81
N TRP A 179 4.95 6.60 9.57
CA TRP A 179 3.54 6.92 9.36
C TRP A 179 2.81 7.32 10.64
N LEU A 180 3.14 6.71 11.79
CA LEU A 180 2.66 7.19 13.09
C LEU A 180 3.17 8.61 13.38
N GLY A 181 4.43 8.90 13.07
CA GLY A 181 5.00 10.24 13.17
C GLY A 181 4.29 11.25 12.28
N ASN A 182 3.94 10.88 11.04
CA ASN A 182 3.17 11.73 10.14
C ASN A 182 1.77 12.02 10.69
N VAL A 183 1.07 11.02 11.22
CA VAL A 183 -0.25 11.20 11.85
C VAL A 183 -0.16 12.15 13.06
N ALA A 184 0.83 11.94 13.94
CA ALA A 184 1.06 12.81 15.09
C ALA A 184 1.37 14.25 14.67
N ASN A 185 2.21 14.43 13.65
CA ASN A 185 2.56 15.74 13.10
C ASN A 185 1.33 16.46 12.52
N THR A 186 0.50 15.78 11.73
CA THR A 186 -0.75 16.36 11.19
C THR A 186 -1.75 16.74 12.28
N GLN A 187 -1.69 16.09 13.44
CA GLN A 187 -2.53 16.41 14.60
C GLN A 187 -1.84 17.34 15.60
N SER A 188 -0.77 18.03 15.18
CA SER A 188 0.02 18.99 15.99
C SER A 188 0.62 18.42 17.28
N ARG A 189 0.78 17.08 17.36
CA ARG A 189 1.45 16.40 18.47
C ARG A 189 2.93 16.24 18.15
N TYR A 190 3.65 17.36 18.17
CA TYR A 190 5.02 17.45 17.67
C TYR A 190 6.03 16.64 18.49
N GLU A 191 5.89 16.59 19.81
CA GLU A 191 6.73 15.77 20.68
C GLU A 191 6.61 14.28 20.36
N GLU A 192 5.36 13.80 20.15
CA GLU A 192 5.08 12.41 19.78
C GLU A 192 5.63 12.11 18.38
N ALA A 193 5.43 13.01 17.42
CA ALA A 193 5.98 12.89 16.08
C ALA A 193 7.51 12.79 16.10
N HIS A 194 8.18 13.64 16.88
CA HIS A 194 9.63 13.64 17.05
C HIS A 194 10.12 12.29 17.62
N GLN A 195 9.42 11.72 18.60
CA GLN A 195 9.76 10.40 19.16
C GLN A 195 9.65 9.30 18.11
N TYR A 196 8.54 9.22 17.37
CA TYR A 196 8.37 8.21 16.33
C TYR A 196 9.41 8.34 15.22
N PHE A 197 9.67 9.56 14.74
CA PHE A 197 10.70 9.79 13.74
C PHE A 197 12.10 9.42 14.26
N THR A 198 12.41 9.71 15.52
CA THR A 198 13.69 9.29 16.14
C THR A 198 13.83 7.76 16.14
N GLN A 199 12.77 7.04 16.53
CA GLN A 199 12.75 5.57 16.50
C GLN A 199 12.94 5.02 15.07
N ALA A 200 12.26 5.59 14.08
CA ALA A 200 12.41 5.21 12.69
C ALA A 200 13.85 5.41 12.19
N ARG A 201 14.46 6.58 12.47
CA ARG A 201 15.84 6.91 12.08
C ARG A 201 16.83 5.90 12.65
N ASP A 202 16.71 5.57 13.93
CA ASP A 202 17.66 4.69 14.60
C ASP A 202 17.59 3.26 14.04
N ILE A 203 16.39 2.81 13.62
CA ILE A 203 16.21 1.53 12.93
C ILE A 203 16.78 1.60 11.51
N PHE A 204 16.45 2.63 10.72
CA PHE A 204 16.98 2.79 9.37
C PHE A 204 18.51 2.84 9.36
N ARG A 205 19.13 3.49 10.36
CA ARG A 205 20.57 3.48 10.57
C ARG A 205 21.12 2.08 10.84
N ARG A 206 20.44 1.29 11.68
CA ARG A 206 20.86 -0.08 12.02
C ARG A 206 20.83 -1.01 10.81
N ILE A 207 19.85 -0.83 9.91
CA ILE A 207 19.71 -1.66 8.70
C ILE A 207 20.42 -1.08 7.47
N GLY A 208 21.11 0.06 7.59
CA GLY A 208 21.84 0.70 6.50
C GLY A 208 20.96 1.33 5.40
N ASP A 209 19.70 1.67 5.68
CA ASP A 209 18.79 2.28 4.71
C ASP A 209 18.98 3.80 4.67
N ASN A 210 19.94 4.26 3.87
CA ASN A 210 20.27 5.69 3.73
C ASN A 210 19.10 6.52 3.18
N PHE A 211 18.24 5.93 2.34
CA PHE A 211 17.05 6.61 1.84
C PHE A 211 16.02 6.83 2.95
N GLY A 212 15.79 5.79 3.77
CA GLY A 212 14.96 5.87 4.98
C GLY A 212 15.48 6.92 5.96
N ILE A 213 16.80 6.95 6.20
CA ILE A 213 17.45 7.98 7.04
C ILE A 213 17.16 9.39 6.51
N ALA A 214 17.43 9.66 5.23
CA ALA A 214 17.25 10.98 4.64
C ALA A 214 15.79 11.46 4.74
N ARG A 215 14.83 10.56 4.45
CA ARG A 215 13.40 10.85 4.57
C ARG A 215 13.01 11.26 5.99
N VAL A 216 13.51 10.53 7.00
CA VAL A 216 13.16 10.79 8.40
C VAL A 216 13.87 12.03 8.95
N LEU A 217 15.10 12.32 8.53
CA LEU A 217 15.81 13.54 8.92
C LEU A 217 15.09 14.79 8.43
N HIS A 218 14.52 14.76 7.23
CA HIS A 218 13.67 15.85 6.73
C HIS A 218 12.46 16.08 7.64
N SER A 219 11.73 15.02 8.01
CA SER A 219 10.58 15.13 8.92
C SER A 219 10.98 15.62 10.32
N LEU A 220 12.11 15.15 10.86
CA LEU A 220 12.64 15.62 12.13
C LEU A 220 12.96 17.12 12.09
N GLY A 221 13.61 17.59 11.01
CA GLY A 221 13.94 19.01 10.85
C GLY A 221 12.70 19.90 10.95
N ILE A 222 11.63 19.53 10.23
CA ILE A 222 10.34 20.25 10.26
C ILE A 222 9.76 20.28 11.68
N VAL A 223 9.67 19.12 12.34
CA VAL A 223 9.07 19.03 13.67
C VAL A 223 9.87 19.80 14.71
N THR A 224 11.21 19.71 14.68
CA THR A 224 12.08 20.43 15.61
C THR A 224 11.98 21.95 15.43
N GLU A 225 11.87 22.44 14.19
CA GLU A 225 11.68 23.87 13.90
C GLU A 225 10.37 24.39 14.51
N ILE A 226 9.26 23.66 14.33
CA ILE A 226 7.96 24.03 14.90
C ILE A 226 8.02 24.08 16.42
N MET A 227 8.59 23.05 17.05
CA MET A 227 8.72 22.98 18.52
C MET A 227 9.53 24.17 19.06
N ALA A 228 10.65 24.53 18.41
CA ALA A 228 11.47 25.67 18.83
C ALA A 228 10.71 27.00 18.71
N GLY A 229 9.93 27.17 17.63
CA GLY A 229 9.06 28.32 17.43
C GLY A 229 7.98 28.45 18.52
N MET A 230 7.34 27.35 18.91
CA MET A 230 6.33 27.33 19.97
C MET A 230 6.90 27.75 21.33
N VAL A 231 8.09 27.25 21.69
CA VAL A 231 8.77 27.64 22.93
C VAL A 231 9.07 29.14 22.93
N THR A 232 9.56 29.67 21.82
CA THR A 232 9.86 31.10 21.67
C THR A 232 8.60 31.96 21.82
N ALA A 233 7.49 31.55 21.22
CA ALA A 233 6.21 32.23 21.33
C ALA A 233 5.69 32.24 22.78
N LEU A 234 5.76 31.12 23.49
CA LEU A 234 5.33 31.00 24.89
C LEU A 234 6.15 31.92 25.82
N ILE A 235 7.46 32.01 25.62
CA ILE A 235 8.33 32.93 26.37
C ILE A 235 7.89 34.39 26.14
N ASN A 236 7.62 34.77 24.90
CA ASN A 236 7.20 36.13 24.56
C ASN A 236 5.82 36.47 25.16
N LEU A 237 4.85 35.55 25.11
CA LEU A 237 3.55 35.74 25.75
C LEU A 237 3.68 35.90 27.28
N GLY A 238 4.54 35.12 27.92
CA GLY A 238 4.82 35.26 29.35
C GLY A 238 5.40 36.64 29.69
N ARG A 239 6.30 37.17 28.86
CA ARG A 239 6.85 38.53 29.02
C ARG A 239 5.76 39.60 28.87
N VAL A 240 4.88 39.48 27.87
CA VAL A 240 3.74 40.41 27.68
C VAL A 240 2.80 40.39 28.89
N ALA A 241 2.45 39.21 29.40
CA ALA A 241 1.56 39.08 30.55
C ALA A 241 2.15 39.69 31.84
N VAL A 242 3.47 39.59 32.04
CA VAL A 242 4.16 40.24 33.17
C VAL A 242 4.14 41.77 33.03
N LEU A 243 4.31 42.29 31.80
CA LEU A 243 4.24 43.74 31.55
C LEU A 243 2.83 44.30 31.78
N GLN A 244 1.78 43.58 31.36
CA GLN A 244 0.39 44.00 31.57
C GLN A 244 -0.03 44.02 33.04
N LYS A 245 0.56 43.19 33.91
CA LYS A 245 0.31 43.19 35.37
C LYS A 245 0.99 44.34 36.12
N ARG A 246 1.90 45.07 35.48
CA ARG A 246 2.66 46.20 36.06
C ARG A 246 2.08 47.57 35.69
N LEU A 247 1.05 47.59 34.85
CA LEU A 247 0.22 48.76 34.53
C LEU A 247 -1.03 48.74 35.41
#